data_AF-A0A2N2CJ98-F1
#
_entry.id   AF-A0A2N2CJ98-F1
#
_cell.length_a   1.000
_cell.length_b   1.000
_cell.length_c   1.000
_cell.angle_alpha   90.00
_cell.angle_beta   90.00
_cell.angle_gamma   90.00
#
_symmetry.space_group_name_H-M   'P 1'
#
loop_
_entity.id
_entity.type
_entity.pdbx_description
1 polymer ?
#
loop_
_entity_poly.entity_id
_entity_poly.type
_entity_poly.pdbx_seq_one_letter_code
_entity_poly.pdbx_strand_id
1 'polypeptide(L)'
;MRQDLIRENYREEHALYHATMEDFSGFCRGQVDLGDLLRSTGLVFAIVRGNLVLADRSTGDWLAVVLYGQIGSPRQGFEHEAIGMGIQPV
;
A
#
# COMPACT_ATOMS: atom_id res chain seq x y z
N MET A 1 6.71 2.75 12.18
CA MET A 1 6.98 4.19 12.36
C MET A 1 8.47 4.57 12.44
N ARG A 2 9.41 3.66 12.17
CA ARG A 2 10.87 3.87 12.32
C ARG A 2 11.46 5.06 11.52
N GLN A 3 10.75 5.60 10.54
CA GLN A 3 11.18 6.72 9.68
C GLN A 3 10.41 8.03 9.96
N ASP A 4 9.65 8.11 11.06
CA ASP A 4 8.88 9.30 11.47
C ASP A 4 7.92 9.86 10.38
N LEU A 5 7.45 8.97 9.50
CA LEU A 5 6.57 9.33 8.37
C LEU A 5 5.13 9.63 8.83
N ILE A 6 4.69 8.94 9.88
CA ILE A 6 3.39 9.09 10.52
C ILE A 6 3.57 9.21 12.04
N ARG A 7 2.69 9.96 12.68
CA ARG A 7 2.63 10.11 14.14
C ARG A 7 1.89 8.93 14.76
N GLU A 8 2.24 8.59 16.00
CA GLU A 8 1.52 7.63 16.85
C GLU A 8 0.19 8.22 17.34
N ASN A 9 -0.72 8.48 16.41
CA ASN A 9 -2.09 8.88 16.70
C ASN A 9 -3.05 8.13 15.78
N TYR A 10 -4.28 7.97 16.27
CA TYR A 10 -5.31 7.19 15.58
C TYR A 10 -5.57 7.70 14.15
N ARG A 11 -5.52 9.02 13.93
CA ARG A 11 -5.86 9.62 12.63
C ARG A 11 -4.86 9.22 11.55
N GLU A 12 -3.56 9.38 11.80
CA GLU A 12 -2.53 9.05 10.83
C GLU A 12 -2.35 7.53 10.67
N GLU A 13 -2.53 6.76 11.75
CA GLU A 13 -2.54 5.30 11.71
C GLU A 13 -3.71 4.77 10.87
N HIS A 14 -4.90 5.34 11.03
CA HIS A 14 -6.09 5.00 10.25
C HIS A 14 -5.87 5.31 8.76
N ALA A 15 -5.30 6.47 8.43
CA ALA A 15 -4.96 6.82 7.05
C ALA A 15 -3.97 5.81 6.42
N LEU A 16 -2.89 5.46 7.15
CA LEU A 16 -1.92 4.46 6.69
C LEU A 16 -2.56 3.08 6.50
N TYR A 17 -3.39 2.65 7.45
CA TYR A 17 -4.10 1.38 7.38
C TYR A 17 -4.98 1.31 6.13
N HIS A 18 -5.84 2.31 5.92
CA HIS A 18 -6.74 2.33 4.76
C HIS A 18 -5.99 2.43 3.44
N ALA A 19 -4.93 3.24 3.35
CA ALA A 19 -4.10 3.30 2.14
C ALA A 19 -3.45 1.94 1.86
N THR A 20 -2.96 1.24 2.88
CA THR A 20 -2.38 -0.10 2.72
C THR A 20 -3.43 -1.13 2.27
N MET A 21 -4.65 -1.05 2.80
CA MET A 21 -5.74 -1.96 2.41
C MET A 21 -6.20 -1.74 0.95
N GLU A 22 -6.27 -0.48 0.51
CA GLU A 22 -6.56 -0.16 -0.89
C GLU A 22 -5.47 -0.67 -1.83
N ASP A 23 -4.21 -0.51 -1.44
CA ASP A 23 -3.07 -1.03 -2.17
C ASP A 23 -3.17 -2.55 -2.32
N PHE A 24 -3.38 -3.28 -1.22
CA PHE A 24 -3.56 -4.73 -1.25
C PHE A 24 -4.75 -5.18 -2.10
N SER A 25 -5.85 -4.42 -2.11
CA SER A 25 -7.00 -4.70 -2.99
C SER A 25 -6.59 -4.65 -4.47
N GLY A 26 -5.79 -3.64 -4.85
CA GLY A 26 -5.20 -3.53 -6.19
C GLY A 26 -4.20 -4.64 -6.49
N PHE A 27 -3.27 -4.91 -5.58
CA PHE A 27 -2.22 -5.92 -5.72
C PHE A 27 -2.80 -7.34 -5.85
N CYS A 28 -3.78 -7.70 -5.02
CA CYS A 28 -4.44 -9.00 -5.02
C CYS A 28 -5.50 -9.13 -6.13
N ARG A 29 -5.94 -8.01 -6.72
CA ARG A 29 -6.96 -7.91 -7.78
C ARG A 29 -8.28 -8.59 -7.40
N GLY A 30 -8.80 -8.26 -6.22
CA GLY A 30 -10.03 -8.84 -5.67
C GLY A 30 -9.89 -9.13 -4.19
N GLN A 31 -10.06 -10.39 -3.79
CA GLN A 31 -9.95 -10.81 -2.39
C GLN A 31 -8.52 -10.62 -1.88
N VAL A 32 -8.37 -9.86 -0.79
CA VAL A 32 -7.10 -9.66 -0.09
C VAL A 32 -6.79 -10.91 0.72
N ASP A 33 -6.21 -11.89 0.03
CA ASP A 33 -5.89 -13.19 0.59
C ASP A 33 -4.74 -13.82 -0.20
N LEU A 34 -3.82 -14.46 0.52
CA LEU A 34 -2.62 -15.08 -0.05
C LEU A 34 -2.59 -16.55 0.36
N GLY A 35 -2.52 -16.83 1.66
CA GLY A 35 -2.33 -18.17 2.21
C GLY A 35 -3.46 -19.14 1.87
N ASP A 36 -4.72 -18.73 2.07
CA ASP A 36 -5.88 -19.62 1.84
C ASP A 36 -6.10 -19.89 0.35
N LEU A 37 -5.57 -19.01 -0.51
CA LEU A 37 -5.56 -19.17 -1.97
C LEU A 37 -4.29 -19.86 -2.50
N LEU A 38 -3.42 -20.38 -1.63
CA LEU A 38 -2.14 -21.01 -1.97
C LEU A 38 -1.25 -20.10 -2.84
N ARG A 39 -1.19 -18.81 -2.48
CA ARG A 39 -0.34 -17.80 -3.11
C ARG A 39 0.66 -17.22 -2.12
N SER A 40 1.83 -16.86 -2.62
CA SER A 40 2.85 -16.09 -1.89
C SER A 40 3.25 -14.85 -2.69
N THR A 41 3.81 -13.86 -2.00
CA THR A 41 4.26 -12.60 -2.61
C THR A 41 5.67 -12.24 -2.15
N GLY A 42 6.46 -11.71 -3.08
CA GLY A 42 7.69 -10.98 -2.79
C GLY A 42 7.50 -9.53 -3.23
N LEU A 43 7.50 -8.59 -2.28
CA LEU A 43 7.16 -7.20 -2.54
C LEU A 43 8.26 -6.23 -2.13
N VAL A 44 8.33 -5.14 -2.88
CA VAL A 44 8.92 -3.87 -2.46
C VAL A 44 7.78 -2.88 -2.26
N PHE A 45 7.99 -1.93 -1.35
CA PHE A 45 6.99 -0.92 -1.06
C PHE A 45 7.61 0.47 -0.99
N ALA A 46 6.80 1.46 -1.33
CA ALA A 46 7.12 2.87 -1.12
C ALA A 46 5.95 3.54 -0.40
N ILE A 47 6.27 4.40 0.56
CA ILE A 47 5.29 5.23 1.25
C ILE A 47 5.75 6.68 1.13
N VAL A 48 4.87 7.53 0.63
CA VAL A 48 5.15 8.96 0.40
C VAL A 48 4.08 9.79 1.09
N ARG A 49 4.50 10.86 1.76
CA ARG A 49 3.62 11.85 2.40
C ARG A 49 3.85 13.23 1.79
N GLY A 50 2.79 13.97 1.53
CA GLY A 50 2.85 15.36 1.08
C GLY A 50 1.54 15.87 0.52
N ASN A 51 1.55 17.07 -0.09
CA ASN A 51 0.35 17.62 -0.73
C ASN A 51 0.03 16.83 -2.01
N LEU A 52 -1.25 16.47 -2.19
CA LEU A 52 -1.71 15.77 -3.39
C LEU A 52 -1.51 16.60 -4.67
N VAL A 53 -1.74 17.91 -4.57
CA VAL A 53 -1.59 18.85 -5.68
C VAL A 53 -0.56 19.91 -5.28
N LEU A 54 0.51 20.03 -6.06
CA LEU A 54 1.65 20.92 -5.74
C LEU A 54 1.25 22.38 -5.47
N ALA A 55 0.26 22.89 -6.21
CA ALA A 55 -0.20 24.27 -6.11
C ALA A 55 -1.30 24.49 -5.05
N ASP A 56 -1.88 23.42 -4.49
CA ASP A 56 -3.01 23.50 -3.57
C ASP A 56 -2.71 22.79 -2.25
N ARG A 57 -2.52 23.60 -1.21
CA ARG A 57 -2.27 23.14 0.17
C ARG A 57 -3.54 23.11 1.03
N SER A 58 -4.70 23.47 0.48
CA SER A 58 -5.96 23.55 1.25
C SER A 58 -6.45 22.17 1.69
N THR A 59 -6.08 21.12 0.96
CA THR A 59 -6.49 19.74 1.21
C THR A 59 -5.66 19.03 2.29
N GLY A 60 -4.56 19.65 2.73
CA GLY A 60 -3.65 19.08 3.73
C GLY A 60 -2.70 18.02 3.18
N ASP A 61 -2.12 17.25 4.10
CA ASP A 61 -1.22 16.15 3.75
C ASP A 61 -2.01 14.93 3.30
N TRP A 62 -1.43 14.23 2.32
CA TRP A 62 -1.89 12.95 1.82
C TRP A 62 -0.78 11.92 1.98
N LEU A 63 -1.18 10.66 2.05
CA LEU A 63 -0.31 9.51 2.11
C LEU A 63 -0.59 8.60 0.91
N ALA A 64 0.46 8.24 0.18
CA ALA A 64 0.42 7.22 -0.85
C ALA A 64 1.23 6.01 -0.41
N VAL A 65 0.63 4.83 -0.48
CA VAL A 65 1.29 3.52 -0.33
C VAL A 65 1.28 2.86 -1.70
N VAL A 66 2.43 2.31 -2.12
CA VAL A 66 2.57 1.55 -3.36
C VAL A 66 3.29 0.25 -3.07
N LEU A 67 2.68 -0.88 -3.43
CA LEU A 67 3.27 -2.21 -3.45
C LEU A 67 3.56 -2.61 -4.89
N TYR A 68 4.78 -3.09 -5.15
CA TYR A 68 5.14 -3.71 -6.41
C TYR A 68 5.97 -4.95 -6.16
N GLY A 69 5.76 -6.00 -6.95
CA GLY A 69 6.49 -7.23 -6.79
C GLY A 69 5.88 -8.39 -7.56
N GLN A 70 6.20 -9.59 -7.11
CA GLN A 70 5.72 -10.84 -7.71
C GLN A 70 4.66 -11.48 -6.82
N ILE A 71 3.59 -12.00 -7.43
CA ILE A 71 2.57 -12.82 -6.79
C ILE A 71 2.39 -14.11 -7.57
N GLY A 72 2.27 -15.24 -6.88
CA GLY A 72 2.15 -16.53 -7.55
C GLY A 72 2.00 -17.70 -6.59
N SER A 73 2.11 -18.90 -7.14
CA SER A 73 2.17 -20.14 -6.35
C SER A 73 3.40 -20.10 -5.42
N PRO A 74 3.40 -20.81 -4.27
CA PRO A 74 4.57 -20.95 -3.39
C PRO A 74 5.65 -21.86 -4.01
N ARG A 75 6.04 -21.56 -5.25
CA ARG A 75 7.03 -22.24 -6.05
C ARG A 75 7.70 -21.22 -6.96
N GLN A 76 9.01 -21.08 -6.78
CA GLN A 76 9.83 -20.16 -7.58
C GLN A 76 9.62 -20.39 -9.08
N GLY A 77 9.38 -19.29 -9.81
CA GLY A 77 9.14 -19.30 -11.26
C GLY A 77 7.68 -19.48 -11.68
N PHE A 78 6.75 -19.66 -10.73
CA PHE A 78 5.30 -19.70 -10.97
C PHE A 78 4.63 -18.42 -10.45
N GLU A 79 5.25 -17.29 -10.75
CA GLU A 79 4.88 -15.97 -10.26
C GLU A 79 4.78 -15.00 -11.44
N HIS A 80 4.00 -13.95 -11.26
CA HIS A 80 3.93 -12.84 -12.21
C HIS A 80 3.89 -11.52 -11.45
N GLU A 81 4.14 -10.43 -12.17
CA GLU A 81 4.18 -9.10 -11.57
C GLU A 81 2.79 -8.63 -11.15
N ALA A 82 2.72 -7.94 -10.02
CA ALA A 82 1.54 -7.22 -9.57
C ALA A 82 1.94 -5.88 -8.95
N ILE A 83 1.02 -4.92 -9.03
CA ILE A 83 1.14 -3.60 -8.45
C ILE A 83 -0.17 -3.22 -7.79
N GLY A 84 -0.08 -2.53 -6.67
CA GLY A 84 -1.20 -1.85 -6.01
C GLY A 84 -0.79 -0.44 -5.60
N MET A 85 -1.79 0.39 -5.35
CA MET A 85 -1.61 1.73 -4.82
C MET A 85 -2.84 2.13 -4.02
N GLY A 86 -2.63 2.71 -2.85
CA GLY A 86 -3.68 3.35 -2.05
C GLY A 86 -3.29 4.77 -1.67
N ILE A 87 -4.28 5.67 -1.66
CA ILE A 87 -4.06 7.10 -1.44
C ILE A 87 -5.12 7.60 -0.44
N GLN A 88 -4.68 8.13 0.70
CA GLN A 88 -5.57 8.61 1.75
C GLN A 88 -5.15 9.98 2.27
N PRO A 89 -6.11 10.84 2.65
CA PRO A 89 -5.81 12.09 3.37
C PRO A 89 -5.38 11.78 4.81
N VAL A 90 -4.43 12.56 5.34
CA VAL A 90 -3.84 12.41 6.68
C VAL A 90 -4.38 13.44 7.65
#